data_AF-A0A4Q1ZSG6-F1
#
_entry.id   AF-A0A4Q1ZSG6-F1
#
_cell.length_a   1.000
_cell.length_b   1.000
_cell.length_c   1.000
_cell.angle_alpha   90.00
_cell.angle_beta   90.00
_cell.angle_gamma   90.00
#
_symmetry.space_group_name_H-M   'P 1'
#
loop_
_entity.id
_entity.type
_entity.pdbx_description
1 polymer ?
#
loop_
_entity_poly.entity_id
_entity_poly.type
_entity_poly.pdbx_seq_one_letter_code
_entity_poly.pdbx_strand_id
1 'polypeptide(L)'
;YYFKEAITWSDVTSGNFSIRYREIGSLFDSTGPSIFSVSRNDRIYLLGLLNTPVGNYVFKILNPTIHMHVGYASLFPTLINLSIRDRVINISKKCIDIAKEDWLCSETGWTNFKKHPLI
;
A
#
# COMPACT_ATOMS: atom_id res chain seq x y z
N TYR A 1 -6.21 17.42 4.96
CA TYR A 1 -5.68 16.12 5.44
C TYR A 1 -4.18 15.98 5.12
N TYR A 2 -3.38 17.02 5.34
CA TYR A 2 -1.94 16.97 5.01
C TYR A 2 -1.15 16.22 6.08
N PHE A 3 -0.04 15.60 5.67
CA PHE A 3 0.92 14.91 6.53
C PHE A 3 0.37 13.73 7.35
N LYS A 4 -0.86 13.27 7.12
CA LYS A 4 -1.43 12.12 7.82
C LYS A 4 -0.96 10.80 7.21
N GLU A 5 -0.81 9.80 8.05
CA GLU A 5 -0.59 8.41 7.66
C GLU A 5 -1.75 7.91 6.77
N ALA A 6 -1.41 7.19 5.70
CA ALA A 6 -2.38 6.70 4.72
C ALA A 6 -1.87 5.45 4.00
N ILE A 7 -2.74 4.81 3.24
CA ILE A 7 -2.35 3.88 2.18
C ILE A 7 -2.61 4.56 0.83
N THR A 8 -1.69 4.42 -0.12
CA THR A 8 -1.71 5.13 -1.40
C THR A 8 -1.34 4.23 -2.57
N TRP A 9 -1.90 4.50 -3.74
CA TRP A 9 -1.59 3.79 -4.98
C TRP A 9 -1.34 4.79 -6.11
N SER A 10 -0.80 4.30 -7.23
CA SER A 10 -0.61 5.12 -8.43
C SER A 10 -1.91 5.22 -9.21
N ASP A 11 -2.32 6.43 -9.61
CA ASP A 11 -3.51 6.62 -10.45
C ASP A 11 -3.37 5.95 -11.82
N VAL A 12 -2.15 5.90 -12.36
CA VAL A 12 -1.84 5.21 -13.62
C VAL A 12 -0.93 4.03 -13.35
N THR A 13 -1.37 2.82 -13.71
CA THR A 13 -0.53 1.63 -13.70
C THR A 13 -0.84 0.75 -14.92
N SER A 14 0.20 0.34 -15.64
CA SER A 14 0.11 -0.67 -16.70
C SER A 14 0.32 -2.09 -16.17
N GLY A 15 0.78 -2.22 -14.93
CA GLY A 15 1.12 -3.49 -14.28
C GLY A 15 0.05 -3.99 -13.32
N ASN A 16 0.45 -4.86 -12.40
CA ASN A 16 -0.41 -5.27 -11.30
C ASN A 16 -0.71 -4.08 -10.38
N PHE A 17 -1.90 -4.09 -9.78
CA PHE A 17 -2.25 -3.10 -8.78
C PHE A 17 -1.38 -3.29 -7.54
N SER A 18 -0.75 -2.21 -7.08
CA SER A 18 0.08 -2.21 -5.88
C SER A 18 -0.28 -1.01 -5.01
N ILE A 19 -0.63 -1.28 -3.76
CA ILE A 19 -0.90 -0.25 -2.76
C ILE A 19 0.25 -0.19 -1.75
N ARG A 20 0.62 1.03 -1.36
CA ARG A 20 1.80 1.32 -0.54
C ARG A 20 1.38 2.01 0.75
N TYR A 21 2.10 1.69 1.83
CA TYR A 21 1.95 2.39 3.10
C TYR A 21 2.68 3.73 3.04
N ARG A 22 2.04 4.77 3.58
CA ARG A 22 2.59 6.12 3.62
C ARG A 22 2.61 6.64 5.05
N GLU A 23 3.79 7.03 5.49
CA GLU A 23 4.03 7.52 6.84
C GLU A 23 3.57 8.97 7.01
N ILE A 24 3.43 9.34 8.29
CA ILE A 24 3.18 10.73 8.69
C ILE A 24 4.32 11.63 8.18
N GLY A 25 4.02 12.89 7.83
CA GLY A 25 5.03 13.84 7.39
C GLY A 25 5.29 13.91 5.88
N SER A 26 4.53 13.16 5.06
CA SER A 26 4.56 13.27 3.60
C SER A 26 3.29 13.92 3.02
N LEU A 27 3.44 14.63 1.88
CA LEU A 27 2.34 15.20 1.11
C LEU A 27 1.83 14.20 0.07
N PHE A 28 0.54 14.29 -0.27
CA PHE A 28 -0.04 13.56 -1.40
C PHE A 28 -0.33 14.55 -2.53
N ASP A 29 -0.32 14.05 -3.75
CA ASP A 29 -0.76 14.75 -4.94
C ASP A 29 -1.92 13.98 -5.60
N SER A 30 -2.61 14.61 -6.53
CA SER A 30 -3.69 14.08 -7.37
C SER A 30 -3.35 12.74 -8.05
N THR A 31 -2.09 12.50 -8.38
CA THR A 31 -1.59 11.27 -9.00
C THR A 31 -1.34 10.11 -8.01
N GLY A 32 -1.42 10.39 -6.70
CA GLY A 32 -1.30 9.42 -5.62
C GLY A 32 -2.55 9.36 -4.74
N PRO A 33 -3.68 8.84 -5.25
CA PRO A 33 -4.88 8.63 -4.44
C PRO A 33 -4.57 7.91 -3.13
N SER A 34 -5.28 8.28 -2.07
CA SER A 34 -4.97 7.84 -0.71
C SER A 34 -6.22 7.55 0.12
N ILE A 35 -6.17 6.51 0.95
CA ILE A 35 -7.18 6.20 1.97
C ILE A 35 -6.65 6.63 3.35
N PHE A 36 -7.34 7.61 3.95
CA PHE A 36 -7.02 8.15 5.28
C PHE A 36 -7.99 7.70 6.38
N SER A 37 -9.27 7.52 6.04
CA SER A 37 -10.40 7.55 6.98
C SER A 37 -10.78 6.20 7.61
N VAL A 38 -9.82 5.36 7.98
CA VAL A 38 -10.08 4.11 8.72
C VAL A 38 -9.09 3.97 9.89
N SER A 39 -9.36 3.08 10.85
CA SER A 39 -8.42 2.85 11.94
C SER A 39 -7.07 2.38 11.40
N ARG A 40 -5.97 2.62 12.13
CA ARG A 40 -4.63 2.18 11.68
C ARG A 40 -4.56 0.69 11.37
N ASN A 41 -5.21 -0.14 12.19
CA ASN A 41 -5.25 -1.58 11.98
C ASN A 41 -6.06 -1.96 10.74
N ASP A 42 -7.15 -1.25 10.46
CA ASP A 42 -7.93 -1.48 9.23
C ASP A 42 -7.16 -1.04 7.98
N ARG A 43 -6.41 0.07 8.05
CA ARG A 43 -5.51 0.48 6.95
C ARG A 43 -4.50 -0.62 6.63
N ILE A 44 -3.86 -1.18 7.66
CA ILE A 44 -2.86 -2.23 7.49
C ILE A 44 -3.51 -3.52 6.98
N TYR A 45 -4.69 -3.87 7.47
CA TYR A 45 -5.44 -5.03 6.96
C TYR A 45 -5.79 -4.87 5.48
N LEU A 46 -6.31 -3.70 5.08
CA LEU A 46 -6.61 -3.38 3.69
C LEU A 46 -5.34 -3.40 2.83
N LEU A 47 -4.23 -2.83 3.31
CA LEU A 47 -2.94 -2.90 2.62
C LEU A 47 -2.54 -4.35 2.30
N GLY A 48 -2.72 -5.26 3.25
CA GLY A 48 -2.48 -6.68 3.05
C GLY A 48 -3.41 -7.29 2.01
N LEU A 49 -4.72 -7.10 2.19
CA LEU A 49 -5.76 -7.67 1.33
C LEU A 49 -5.60 -7.23 -0.14
N LEU A 50 -5.41 -5.93 -0.37
CA LEU A 50 -5.38 -5.35 -1.70
C LEU A 50 -4.10 -5.69 -2.48
N ASN A 51 -3.01 -6.04 -1.78
CA ASN A 51 -1.77 -6.54 -2.40
C ASN A 51 -1.76 -8.06 -2.61
N THR A 52 -2.83 -8.77 -2.27
CA THR A 52 -2.91 -10.21 -2.58
C THR A 52 -3.17 -10.47 -4.07
N PRO A 53 -2.85 -11.65 -4.60
CA PRO A 53 -3.25 -12.05 -5.94
C PRO A 53 -4.77 -11.96 -6.17
N VAL A 54 -5.56 -12.27 -5.13
CA VAL A 54 -7.02 -12.16 -5.15
C VAL A 54 -7.46 -10.70 -5.27
N GLY A 55 -6.86 -9.80 -4.47
CA GLY A 55 -7.14 -8.36 -4.56
C GLY A 55 -6.82 -7.80 -5.94
N ASN A 56 -5.65 -8.14 -6.48
CA ASN A 56 -5.26 -7.76 -7.83
C ASN A 56 -6.23 -8.32 -8.90
N TYR A 57 -6.69 -9.57 -8.75
CA TYR A 57 -7.67 -10.15 -9.66
C TYR A 57 -9.01 -9.41 -9.63
N VAL A 58 -9.52 -9.07 -8.44
CA VAL A 58 -10.75 -8.29 -8.29
C VAL A 58 -10.60 -6.88 -8.90
N PHE A 59 -9.45 -6.23 -8.71
CA PHE A 59 -9.21 -4.92 -9.34
C PHE A 59 -9.18 -4.97 -10.87
N LYS A 60 -8.66 -6.04 -11.46
CA LYS A 60 -8.71 -6.24 -12.92
C LYS A 60 -10.13 -6.40 -13.46
N ILE A 61 -11.06 -6.91 -12.63
CA ILE A 61 -12.49 -6.98 -12.97
C ILE A 61 -13.13 -5.59 -12.82
N LEU A 62 -12.87 -4.90 -11.72
CA LEU A 62 -13.48 -3.59 -11.42
C LEU A 62 -12.98 -2.48 -12.33
N ASN A 63 -11.74 -2.58 -12.81
CA ASN A 63 -11.12 -1.59 -13.66
C ASN A 63 -10.32 -2.26 -14.79
N PRO A 64 -10.90 -2.39 -15.99
CA PRO A 64 -10.21 -2.94 -17.15
C PRO A 64 -9.22 -1.95 -17.78
N THR A 65 -9.08 -0.74 -17.23
CA THR A 65 -8.20 0.31 -17.74
C THR A 65 -6.95 0.49 -16.88
N ILE A 66 -6.01 1.30 -17.36
CA ILE A 66 -4.79 1.65 -16.61
C ILE A 66 -5.03 2.70 -15.51
N HIS A 67 -6.19 3.39 -15.52
CA HIS A 67 -6.49 4.52 -14.62
C HIS A 67 -7.28 4.08 -13.39
N MET A 68 -6.61 3.90 -12.26
CA MET A 68 -7.22 3.49 -10.99
C MET A 68 -7.66 4.67 -10.14
N HIS A 69 -8.79 5.25 -10.52
CA HIS A 69 -9.43 6.32 -9.75
C HIS A 69 -10.03 5.82 -8.42
N VAL A 70 -10.20 6.76 -7.48
CA VAL A 70 -10.81 6.51 -6.15
C VAL A 70 -12.19 5.85 -6.23
N GLY A 71 -12.97 6.18 -7.26
CA GLY A 71 -14.29 5.58 -7.50
C GLY A 71 -14.20 4.05 -7.64
N TYR A 72 -13.29 3.55 -8.48
CA TYR A 72 -13.08 2.11 -8.63
C TYR A 72 -12.53 1.45 -7.37
N ALA A 73 -11.60 2.11 -6.67
CA ALA A 73 -11.09 1.64 -5.39
C ALA A 73 -12.20 1.50 -4.33
N SER A 74 -13.18 2.40 -4.33
CA SER A 74 -14.32 2.37 -3.40
C SER A 74 -15.32 1.23 -3.66
N LEU A 75 -15.34 0.68 -4.88
CA LEU A 75 -16.17 -0.47 -5.24
C LEU A 75 -15.58 -1.81 -4.80
N PHE A 76 -14.35 -1.82 -4.29
CA PHE A 76 -13.68 -3.05 -3.89
C PHE A 76 -14.45 -3.76 -2.75
N PRO A 77 -14.97 -4.98 -2.98
CA PRO A 77 -15.71 -5.71 -1.97
C PRO A 77 -14.77 -6.13 -0.84
N THR A 78 -14.98 -5.57 0.36
CA THR A 78 -14.15 -5.85 1.52
C THR A 78 -14.90 -6.72 2.51
N LEU A 79 -14.40 -7.93 2.74
CA LEU A 79 -14.85 -8.81 3.82
C LEU A 79 -13.77 -8.88 4.90
N ILE A 80 -14.11 -8.43 6.11
CA ILE A 80 -13.21 -8.51 7.26
C ILE A 80 -13.46 -9.82 7.99
N ASN A 81 -12.54 -10.76 7.84
CA ASN A 81 -12.57 -11.99 8.63
C ASN A 81 -11.88 -11.76 9.98
N LEU A 82 -12.68 -11.58 11.03
CA LEU A 82 -12.20 -11.29 12.38
C LEU A 82 -11.27 -12.37 12.94
N SER A 83 -11.47 -13.64 12.57
CA SER A 83 -10.66 -14.77 13.09
C SER A 83 -9.19 -14.74 12.65
N ILE A 84 -8.91 -14.16 11.47
CA ILE A 84 -7.55 -14.08 10.91
C ILE A 84 -7.02 -12.64 10.88
N ARG A 85 -7.80 -11.66 11.34
CA ARG A 85 -7.52 -10.24 11.20
C ARG A 85 -6.14 -9.87 11.74
N ASP A 86 -5.82 -10.33 12.95
CA ASP A 86 -4.54 -10.01 13.58
C ASP A 86 -3.36 -10.69 12.88
N ARG A 87 -3.56 -11.90 12.35
CA ARG A 87 -2.55 -12.59 11.53
C ARG A 87 -2.24 -11.80 10.26
N VAL A 88 -3.28 -11.33 9.56
CA VAL A 88 -3.12 -10.51 8.34
C VAL A 88 -2.37 -9.22 8.68
N ILE A 89 -2.80 -8.50 9.73
CA ILE A 89 -2.15 -7.26 10.17
C ILE A 89 -0.67 -7.49 10.49
N ASN A 90 -0.34 -8.57 11.20
CA ASN A 90 1.03 -8.88 11.58
C ASN A 90 1.91 -9.20 10.36
N ILE A 91 1.39 -9.95 9.38
CA ILE A 91 2.10 -10.21 8.12
C ILE A 91 2.34 -8.90 7.36
N SER A 92 1.30 -8.07 7.22
CA SER A 92 1.40 -6.79 6.52
C SER A 92 2.40 -5.83 7.18
N LYS A 93 2.45 -5.77 8.52
CA LYS A 93 3.47 -5.00 9.25
C LYS A 93 4.88 -5.48 8.91
N LYS A 94 5.13 -6.80 8.97
CA LYS A 94 6.42 -7.37 8.60
C LYS A 94 6.82 -7.02 7.16
N CYS A 95 5.89 -7.06 6.21
CA CYS A 95 6.17 -6.66 4.84
C CYS A 95 6.53 -5.16 4.72
N ILE A 96 5.86 -4.29 5.48
CA ILE A 96 6.21 -2.86 5.54
C ILE A 96 7.64 -2.70 6.09
N ASP A 97 7.97 -3.41 7.17
CA ASP A 97 9.29 -3.31 7.80
C ASP A 97 10.41 -3.80 6.86
N ILE A 98 10.20 -4.94 6.20
CA ILE A 98 11.13 -5.45 5.16
C ILE A 98 11.31 -4.42 4.03
N ALA A 99 10.24 -3.82 3.53
CA ALA A 99 10.31 -2.83 2.45
C ALA A 99 11.04 -1.54 2.89
N LYS A 100 10.89 -1.15 4.16
CA LYS A 100 11.62 -0.01 4.72
C LYS A 100 13.11 -0.30 4.89
N GLU A 101 13.44 -1.47 5.42
CA GLU A 101 14.84 -1.90 5.58
C GLU A 101 15.55 -1.95 4.23
N ASP A 102 14.91 -2.53 3.21
CA ASP A 102 15.41 -2.57 1.84
C ASP A 102 15.67 -1.16 1.29
N TRP A 103 14.72 -0.23 1.47
CA TRP A 103 14.88 1.16 1.05
C TRP A 103 16.02 1.89 1.78
N LEU A 104 16.17 1.67 3.09
CA LEU A 104 17.24 2.26 3.90
C LEU A 104 18.63 1.75 3.49
N CYS A 105 18.72 0.53 2.96
CA CYS A 105 19.95 -0.06 2.44
C CYS A 105 20.25 0.35 0.98
N SER A 106 19.32 1.03 0.30
CA SER A 106 19.52 1.52 -1.06
C SER A 106 20.43 2.76 -1.13
N GLU A 107 21.08 2.97 -2.28
CA GLU A 107 21.89 4.17 -2.57
C GLU A 107 21.10 5.48 -2.47
N THR A 108 19.77 5.40 -2.56
CA THR A 108 18.84 6.53 -2.45
C THR A 108 18.27 6.72 -1.05
N GLY A 109 18.63 5.86 -0.09
CA GLY A 109 18.18 5.91 1.29
C GLY A 109 18.79 7.08 2.05
N TRP A 110 17.94 7.90 2.69
CA TRP A 110 18.33 9.22 3.21
C TRP A 110 19.38 9.18 4.34
N THR A 111 19.49 8.08 5.09
CA THR A 111 20.14 8.13 6.41
C THR A 111 21.21 7.09 6.70
N ASN A 112 21.47 6.08 5.86
CA ASN A 112 22.44 5.04 6.24
C ASN A 112 22.99 4.15 5.11
N PHE A 113 23.27 4.71 3.92
CA PHE A 113 23.97 3.93 2.89
C PHE A 113 25.40 3.60 3.34
N LYS A 114 25.66 2.31 3.66
CA LYS A 114 26.98 1.84 4.11
C LYS A 114 27.77 1.19 2.97
N LYS A 115 27.16 0.25 2.22
CA LYS A 115 27.67 -0.28 0.95
C LYS A 115 26.56 -1.03 0.21
N HIS A 116 26.70 -1.19 -1.10
CA HIS A 116 25.78 -1.97 -1.93
C HIS A 116 25.87 -3.47 -1.57
N PRO A 117 24.76 -4.22 -1.45
CA PRO A 117 24.77 -5.64 -1.06
C PRO A 117 25.46 -6.59 -2.06
N LEU A 118 25.79 -6.10 -3.26
CA LEU A 118 26.48 -6.85 -4.31
C LEU A 118 28.00 -6.60 -4.37
N ILE A 119 28.54 -5.76 -3.47
CA ILE A 119 29.97 -5.42 -3.35
C ILE A 119 30.41 -5.87 -1.95
#